data_AF-A0A7K2Q3T4-F1
#
_entry.id   AF-A0A7K2Q3T4-F1
#
_cell.length_a   1.000
_cell.length_b   1.000
_cell.length_c   1.000
_cell.angle_alpha   90.00
_cell.angle_beta   90.00
_cell.angle_gamma   90.00
#
_symmetry.space_group_name_H-M   'P 1'
#
loop_
_entity.id
_entity.type
_entity.pdbx_description
1 polymer ?
#
loop_
_entity_poly.entity_id
_entity_poly.type
_entity_poly.pdbx_seq_one_letter_code
_entity_poly.pdbx_strand_id
1 'polypeptide(L)'
;ITGGRIEIACLLAWPDMPRQTTVDRIRSTVAATTPSSAIDDLQAQTHDLLTALQEAHAQRDELERLNEELTETNAGVMALYADLTVEHNDVVERFSREHDIALTLQRSFLPTALPEHPDVNLAVRYQASTSTTEIGGDFYEALLTPDGLLLAVGDVVGHSLQAALVMGELRHA
;
A
#
# COMPACT_ATOMS: atom_id res chain seq x y z
N ILE A 1 10.81 -38.10 50.04
CA ILE A 1 11.58 -38.93 49.07
C ILE A 1 12.13 -40.13 49.83
N THR A 2 11.66 -41.33 49.49
CA THR A 2 12.15 -42.62 50.00
C THR A 2 13.61 -42.80 49.61
N GLY A 3 14.52 -42.77 50.58
CA GLY A 3 15.95 -42.92 50.36
C GLY A 3 16.28 -44.31 49.82
N GLY A 4 16.86 -44.35 48.62
CA GLY A 4 17.37 -45.57 48.00
C GLY A 4 18.57 -46.11 48.77
N ARG A 5 18.47 -47.38 49.21
CA ARG A 5 19.55 -48.10 49.88
C ARG A 5 20.41 -48.77 48.80
N ILE A 6 21.66 -48.32 48.67
CA ILE A 6 22.64 -48.93 47.77
C ILE A 6 23.55 -49.84 48.61
N GLU A 7 23.54 -51.14 48.34
CA GLU A 7 24.46 -52.12 48.93
C GLU A 7 25.56 -52.46 47.92
N ILE A 8 26.82 -52.13 48.26
CA ILE A 8 27.99 -52.47 47.46
C ILE A 8 28.77 -53.53 48.22
N ALA A 9 28.75 -54.76 47.72
CA ALA A 9 29.59 -55.84 48.21
C ALA A 9 30.87 -55.89 47.36
N CYS A 10 32.01 -55.57 47.98
CA CYS A 10 33.31 -55.71 47.34
C CYS A 10 33.87 -57.11 47.65
N LEU A 11 33.97 -57.96 46.63
CA LEU A 11 34.36 -59.38 46.75
C LEU A 11 35.83 -59.66 46.37
N LEU A 12 36.66 -58.62 46.20
CA LEU A 12 38.07 -58.78 45.81
C LEU A 12 38.98 -57.99 46.76
N ALA A 13 39.91 -58.70 47.41
CA ALA A 13 40.93 -58.11 48.28
C ALA A 13 41.96 -57.34 47.42
N TRP A 14 41.89 -56.01 47.45
CA TRP A 14 42.83 -55.14 46.75
C TRP A 14 44.19 -55.11 47.49
N PRO A 15 45.35 -55.29 46.81
CA PRO A 15 46.65 -55.42 47.48
C PRO A 15 47.12 -54.20 48.30
N ASP A 16 46.52 -53.03 48.05
CA ASP A 16 46.81 -51.77 48.75
C ASP A 16 45.51 -51.20 49.32
N MET A 17 44.89 -51.96 50.22
CA MET A 17 43.67 -51.54 50.89
C MET A 17 43.95 -50.24 51.64
N PRO A 18 43.23 -49.13 51.33
CA PRO A 18 43.48 -47.85 51.99
C PRO A 18 43.31 -48.06 53.49
N ARG A 19 44.28 -47.58 54.28
CA ARG A 19 44.25 -47.67 55.75
C ARG A 19 42.89 -47.15 56.24
N GLN A 20 42.37 -47.75 57.31
CA GLN A 20 41.06 -47.43 57.87
C GLN A 20 40.82 -45.92 58.03
N THR A 21 41.87 -45.19 58.44
CA THR A 21 41.88 -43.73 58.57
C THR A 21 41.63 -42.96 57.27
N THR A 22 42.12 -43.45 56.12
CA THR A 22 41.84 -42.86 54.80
C THR A 22 40.39 -43.08 54.40
N VAL A 23 39.85 -44.27 54.68
CA VAL A 23 38.44 -44.61 54.44
C VAL A 23 37.53 -43.76 55.31
N ASP A 24 37.83 -43.64 56.61
CA ASP A 24 37.07 -42.81 57.55
C ASP A 24 37.10 -41.33 57.17
N ARG A 25 38.25 -40.83 56.70
CA ARG A 25 38.37 -39.46 56.19
C ARG A 25 37.51 -39.25 54.96
N ILE A 26 37.58 -40.13 53.96
CA ILE A 26 36.74 -40.04 52.75
C ILE A 26 35.25 -40.10 53.14
N ARG A 27 34.88 -41.00 54.06
CA ARG A 27 33.50 -41.15 54.56
C ARG A 27 33.01 -39.88 55.25
N SER A 28 33.86 -39.24 56.06
CA SER A 28 33.54 -37.98 56.73
C SER A 28 33.39 -36.82 55.74
N THR A 29 34.24 -36.74 54.71
CA THR A 29 34.18 -35.70 53.68
C THR A 29 32.96 -35.88 52.78
N VAL A 30 32.63 -37.10 52.40
CA VAL A 30 31.42 -37.43 51.60
C VAL A 30 30.14 -37.24 52.42
N ALA A 31 30.17 -37.50 53.73
CA ALA A 31 29.04 -37.21 54.61
C ALA A 31 28.85 -35.70 54.88
N ALA A 32 29.91 -34.90 54.72
CA ALA A 32 29.87 -33.45 54.89
C ALA A 32 29.39 -32.71 53.63
N THR A 33 29.54 -33.29 52.44
CA THR A 33 28.87 -32.79 51.23
C THR A 33 27.43 -33.28 51.18
N THR A 34 26.46 -32.36 51.16
CA THR A 34 25.05 -32.70 50.89
C THR A 34 24.84 -32.85 49.38
N PRO A 35 24.68 -34.07 48.83
CA PRO A 35 24.54 -34.28 47.39
C PRO A 35 23.22 -33.75 46.80
N SER A 36 22.22 -33.44 47.64
CA SER A 36 20.90 -32.96 47.19
C SER A 36 21.00 -31.57 46.56
N SER A 37 21.71 -30.61 47.18
CA SER A 37 21.57 -29.20 46.81
C SER A 37 22.01 -28.88 45.37
N ALA A 38 23.13 -29.43 44.90
CA ALA A 38 23.60 -29.16 43.53
C ALA A 38 22.74 -29.83 42.44
N ILE A 39 22.12 -30.98 42.76
CA ILE A 39 21.18 -31.65 41.85
C ILE A 39 19.84 -30.90 41.85
N ASP A 40 19.37 -30.47 43.01
CA ASP A 40 18.15 -29.67 43.18
C ASP A 40 18.28 -28.32 42.43
N ASP A 41 19.45 -27.67 42.50
CA ASP A 41 19.75 -26.42 41.78
C ASP A 41 19.74 -26.62 40.26
N LEU A 42 20.35 -27.70 39.75
CA LEU A 42 20.33 -28.03 38.32
C LEU A 42 18.91 -28.39 37.84
N GLN A 43 18.13 -29.07 38.67
CA GLN A 43 16.73 -29.38 38.37
C GLN A 43 15.88 -28.10 38.31
N ALA A 44 16.09 -27.16 39.24
CA ALA A 44 15.46 -25.85 39.21
C ALA A 44 15.85 -25.07 37.94
N GLN A 45 17.14 -24.98 37.61
CA GLN A 45 17.61 -24.33 36.38
C GLN A 45 17.03 -24.97 35.12
N THR A 46 16.95 -26.30 35.08
CA THR A 46 16.36 -27.02 33.94
C THR A 46 14.87 -26.69 33.80
N HIS A 47 14.14 -26.59 34.92
CA HIS A 47 12.73 -26.20 34.93
C HIS A 47 12.52 -24.76 34.45
N ASP A 48 13.35 -23.83 34.90
CA ASP A 48 13.30 -22.42 34.48
C ASP A 48 13.56 -22.29 32.97
N LEU A 49 14.58 -23.00 32.45
CA LEU A 49 14.88 -23.01 31.02
C LEU A 49 13.74 -23.60 30.17
N LEU A 50 13.11 -24.68 30.64
CA LEU A 50 11.95 -25.26 29.95
C LEU A 50 10.78 -24.28 29.91
N THR A 51 10.54 -23.57 31.02
CA THR A 51 9.49 -22.56 31.12
C THR A 51 9.76 -21.42 30.14
N ALA A 52 10.99 -20.89 30.12
CA ALA A 52 11.38 -19.83 29.20
C ALA A 52 11.28 -20.26 27.73
N LEU A 53 11.66 -21.50 27.40
CA LEU A 53 11.52 -22.04 26.04
C LEU A 53 10.04 -22.16 25.62
N GLN A 54 9.17 -22.59 26.53
CA GLN A 54 7.73 -22.66 26.29
C GLN A 54 7.12 -21.29 26.04
N GLU A 55 7.49 -20.28 26.82
CA GLU A 55 7.08 -18.89 26.59
C GLU A 55 7.57 -18.36 25.25
N ALA A 56 8.83 -18.61 24.89
CA ALA A 56 9.38 -18.18 23.61
C ALA A 56 8.67 -18.84 22.42
N HIS A 57 8.35 -20.13 22.52
CA HIS A 57 7.56 -20.82 21.49
C HIS A 57 6.15 -20.22 21.38
N ALA A 58 5.47 -19.99 22.51
CA ALA A 58 4.14 -19.37 22.49
C ALA A 58 4.15 -17.96 21.86
N GLN A 59 5.18 -17.16 22.15
CA GLN A 59 5.35 -15.85 21.51
C GLN A 59 5.58 -15.95 20.01
N ARG A 60 6.40 -16.90 19.55
CA ARG A 60 6.64 -17.13 18.14
C ARG A 60 5.35 -17.55 17.43
N ASP A 61 4.61 -18.48 18.02
CA ASP A 61 3.38 -18.99 17.43
C ASP A 61 2.32 -17.86 17.31
N GLU A 62 2.26 -16.95 18.28
CA GLU A 62 1.40 -15.75 18.20
C GLU A 62 1.88 -14.75 17.14
N LEU A 63 3.20 -14.55 16.99
CA LEU A 63 3.75 -13.71 15.92
C LEU A 63 3.44 -14.28 14.53
N GLU A 64 3.54 -15.60 14.37
CA GLU A 64 3.17 -16.27 13.13
C GLU A 64 1.68 -16.05 12.81
N ARG A 65 0.82 -16.21 13.81
CA ARG A 65 -0.63 -15.94 13.68
C ARG A 65 -0.92 -14.50 13.27
N LEU A 66 -0.30 -13.52 13.93
CA LEU A 66 -0.48 -12.10 13.62
C LEU A 66 0.06 -11.75 12.24
N ASN A 67 1.16 -12.37 11.82
CA ASN A 67 1.73 -12.14 10.51
C ASN A 67 0.84 -12.68 9.38
N GLU A 68 0.19 -13.82 9.59
CA GLU A 68 -0.82 -14.35 8.68
C GLU A 68 -2.02 -13.41 8.56
N GLU A 69 -2.57 -12.94 9.69
CA GLU A 69 -3.69 -11.99 9.74
C GLU A 69 -3.35 -10.66 9.03
N LEU A 70 -2.13 -10.15 9.24
CA LEU A 70 -1.64 -8.95 8.57
C LEU A 70 -1.46 -9.18 7.07
N THR A 71 -0.97 -10.36 6.66
CA THR A 71 -0.79 -10.72 5.25
C THR A 71 -2.15 -10.78 4.54
N GLU A 72 -3.16 -11.37 5.16
CA GLU A 72 -4.53 -11.41 4.64
C GLU A 72 -5.13 -10.00 4.52
N THR A 73 -4.97 -9.18 5.56
CA THR A 73 -5.45 -7.79 5.57
C THR A 73 -4.80 -6.96 4.48
N ASN A 74 -3.47 -7.06 4.34
CA ASN A 74 -2.73 -6.34 3.29
C ASN A 74 -3.17 -6.78 1.90
N ALA A 75 -3.39 -8.08 1.67
CA ALA A 75 -3.90 -8.58 0.40
C ALA A 75 -5.29 -7.99 0.08
N GLY A 76 -6.19 -7.93 1.07
CA GLY A 76 -7.51 -7.31 0.91
C GLY A 76 -7.44 -5.82 0.58
N VAL A 77 -6.61 -5.06 1.28
CA VAL A 77 -6.39 -3.63 1.02
C VAL A 77 -5.85 -3.40 -0.39
N MET A 78 -4.88 -4.21 -0.83
CA MET A 78 -4.32 -4.09 -2.18
C MET A 78 -5.33 -4.40 -3.29
N ALA A 79 -6.23 -5.37 -3.08
CA ALA A 79 -7.31 -5.67 -4.02
C ALA A 79 -8.26 -4.47 -4.18
N LEU A 80 -8.65 -3.84 -3.06
CA LEU A 80 -9.49 -2.63 -3.07
C LEU A 80 -8.81 -1.46 -3.80
N TYR A 81 -7.50 -1.26 -3.60
CA TYR A 81 -6.76 -0.25 -4.34
C TYR A 81 -6.72 -0.54 -5.84
N ALA A 82 -6.50 -1.80 -6.24
CA ALA A 82 -6.50 -2.18 -7.64
C ALA A 82 -7.85 -1.85 -8.31
N ASP A 83 -8.97 -2.22 -7.69
CA ASP A 83 -10.30 -1.93 -8.22
C ASP A 83 -10.56 -0.43 -8.39
N LEU A 84 -10.20 0.38 -7.37
CA LEU A 84 -10.37 1.83 -7.42
C LEU A 84 -9.51 2.49 -8.51
N THR A 85 -8.30 2.00 -8.73
CA THR A 85 -7.42 2.55 -9.78
C THR A 85 -7.94 2.26 -11.18
N VAL A 86 -8.58 1.11 -11.40
CA VAL A 86 -9.21 0.77 -12.68
C VAL A 86 -10.39 1.69 -12.95
N GLU A 87 -11.27 1.90 -11.96
CA GLU A 87 -12.42 2.81 -12.09
C GLU A 87 -11.99 4.25 -12.38
N HIS A 88 -10.99 4.75 -11.65
CA HIS A 88 -10.46 6.10 -11.90
C HIS A 88 -9.83 6.26 -13.29
N ASN A 89 -9.10 5.25 -13.79
CA ASN A 89 -8.49 5.33 -15.11
C ASN A 89 -9.54 5.38 -16.22
N ASP A 90 -10.63 4.60 -16.12
CA ASP A 90 -11.71 4.64 -17.11
C ASP A 90 -12.40 6.02 -17.17
N VAL A 91 -12.63 6.63 -16.00
CA VAL A 91 -13.19 7.99 -15.92
C VAL A 91 -12.26 9.02 -16.56
N VAL A 92 -10.95 8.95 -16.27
CA VAL A 92 -9.96 9.87 -16.84
C VAL A 92 -9.86 9.70 -18.35
N GLU A 93 -9.78 8.46 -18.85
CA GLU A 93 -9.71 8.19 -20.29
C GLU A 93 -10.97 8.66 -21.02
N ARG A 94 -12.15 8.38 -20.46
CA ARG A 94 -13.42 8.83 -21.02
C ARG A 94 -13.50 10.35 -21.07
N PHE A 95 -13.15 11.04 -19.98
CA PHE A 95 -13.14 12.50 -19.92
C PHE A 95 -12.15 13.08 -20.93
N SER A 96 -10.94 12.51 -21.02
CA SER A 96 -9.93 12.92 -22.00
C SER A 96 -10.44 12.78 -23.44
N ARG A 97 -11.12 11.67 -23.75
CA ARG A 97 -11.69 11.44 -25.09
C ARG A 97 -12.82 12.40 -25.40
N GLU A 98 -13.74 12.62 -24.47
CA GLU A 98 -14.84 13.58 -24.64
C GLU A 98 -14.29 15.01 -24.82
N HIS A 99 -13.22 15.35 -24.11
CA HIS A 99 -12.52 16.63 -24.23
C HIS A 99 -11.89 16.81 -25.63
N ASP A 100 -11.14 15.81 -26.12
CA ASP A 100 -10.52 15.85 -27.46
C ASP A 100 -11.55 16.02 -28.58
N ILE A 101 -12.70 15.34 -28.46
CA ILE A 101 -13.81 15.47 -29.41
C ILE A 101 -14.40 16.88 -29.37
N ALA A 102 -14.69 17.39 -28.17
CA ALA A 102 -15.25 18.73 -27.99
C ALA A 102 -14.32 19.82 -28.54
N LEU A 103 -13.01 19.71 -28.29
CA LEU A 103 -12.00 20.64 -28.82
C LEU A 103 -11.93 20.60 -30.35
N THR A 104 -12.01 19.39 -30.94
CA THR A 104 -12.01 19.22 -32.39
C THR A 104 -13.25 19.84 -33.03
N LEU A 105 -14.44 19.59 -32.45
CA LEU A 105 -15.69 20.18 -32.90
C LEU A 105 -15.65 21.70 -32.81
N GLN A 106 -15.22 22.24 -31.68
CA GLN A 106 -15.09 23.68 -31.50
C GLN A 106 -14.22 24.33 -32.58
N ARG A 107 -13.04 23.77 -32.86
CA ARG A 107 -12.14 24.28 -33.90
C ARG A 107 -12.77 24.23 -35.29
N SER A 108 -13.65 23.27 -35.56
CA SER A 108 -14.36 23.16 -36.83
C SER A 108 -15.42 24.25 -37.03
N PHE A 109 -15.89 24.87 -35.95
CA PHE A 109 -16.88 25.95 -36.00
C PHE A 109 -16.27 27.35 -36.14
N LEU A 110 -14.95 27.49 -35.96
CA LEU A 110 -14.29 28.78 -36.15
C LEU A 110 -14.06 29.08 -37.64
N PRO A 111 -14.43 30.27 -38.15
CA PRO A 111 -14.23 30.63 -39.55
C PRO A 111 -12.74 30.61 -39.93
N THR A 112 -12.37 29.80 -40.92
CA THR A 112 -11.00 29.69 -41.45
C THR A 112 -10.55 30.95 -42.21
N ALA A 113 -11.50 31.75 -42.72
CA ALA A 113 -11.25 33.00 -43.42
C ALA A 113 -12.35 34.02 -43.09
N LEU A 114 -11.96 35.28 -42.97
CA LEU A 114 -12.88 36.40 -42.78
C LEU A 114 -13.35 36.90 -44.17
N PRO A 115 -14.62 37.29 -44.33
CA PRO A 115 -15.09 37.88 -45.58
C PRO A 115 -14.43 39.24 -45.82
N GLU A 116 -14.06 39.52 -47.08
CA GLU A 116 -13.51 40.82 -47.50
C GLU A 116 -14.66 41.80 -47.78
N HIS A 117 -14.64 42.98 -47.15
CA HIS A 117 -15.59 44.07 -47.41
C HIS A 117 -14.83 45.33 -47.85
N PRO A 118 -15.23 46.03 -48.93
CA PRO A 118 -14.48 47.18 -49.47
C PRO A 118 -14.23 48.31 -48.47
N ASP A 119 -15.19 48.52 -47.57
CA ASP A 119 -15.17 49.62 -46.60
C ASP A 119 -14.77 49.21 -45.18
N VAL A 120 -14.50 47.92 -44.92
CA VAL A 120 -14.23 47.40 -43.55
C VAL A 120 -13.12 46.35 -43.59
N ASN A 121 -12.07 46.58 -42.80
CA ASN A 121 -10.95 45.65 -42.65
C ASN A 121 -11.14 44.83 -41.35
N LEU A 122 -11.26 43.51 -41.46
CA LEU A 122 -11.50 42.60 -40.34
C LEU A 122 -10.22 41.86 -39.94
N ALA A 123 -9.98 41.75 -38.64
CA ALA A 123 -8.94 40.90 -38.07
C ALA A 123 -9.48 40.20 -36.81
N VAL A 124 -9.21 38.91 -36.69
CA VAL A 124 -9.60 38.11 -35.52
C VAL A 124 -8.41 37.31 -35.00
N ARG A 125 -8.28 37.25 -33.67
CA ARG A 125 -7.34 36.36 -32.98
C ARG A 125 -8.11 35.57 -31.94
N TYR A 126 -8.26 34.27 -32.17
CA TYR A 126 -8.81 33.34 -31.18
C TYR A 126 -7.68 32.81 -30.29
N GLN A 127 -7.81 32.96 -28.98
CA GLN A 127 -6.84 32.46 -28.00
C GLN A 127 -7.57 31.58 -26.99
N ALA A 128 -7.54 30.26 -27.22
CA ALA A 128 -8.00 29.30 -26.23
C ALA A 128 -7.06 29.33 -25.01
N SER A 129 -7.62 29.24 -23.81
CA SER A 129 -6.82 29.13 -22.59
C SER A 129 -6.21 27.73 -22.50
N THR A 130 -4.89 27.65 -22.61
CA THR A 130 -4.15 26.39 -22.65
C THR A 130 -3.89 25.89 -21.23
N SER A 131 -4.87 25.24 -20.61
CA SER A 131 -4.63 24.47 -19.38
C SER A 131 -5.56 23.28 -19.30
N THR A 132 -5.32 22.25 -20.13
CA THR A 132 -5.81 20.84 -19.98
C THR A 132 -7.30 20.60 -19.65
N THR A 133 -8.13 21.65 -19.62
CA THR A 133 -9.45 21.71 -18.97
C THR A 133 -10.34 22.77 -19.64
N GLU A 134 -9.78 23.74 -20.35
CA GLU A 134 -10.55 24.89 -20.84
C GLU A 134 -10.88 24.76 -22.34
N ILE A 135 -12.00 24.09 -22.62
CA ILE A 135 -12.80 24.35 -23.82
C ILE A 135 -13.49 25.69 -23.57
N GLY A 136 -13.05 26.75 -24.26
CA GLY A 136 -13.63 28.09 -24.11
C GLY A 136 -15.01 28.19 -24.78
N GLY A 137 -15.94 28.94 -24.18
CA GLY A 137 -17.30 29.13 -24.71
C GLY A 137 -17.40 30.15 -25.85
N ASP A 138 -16.33 30.88 -26.14
CA ASP A 138 -16.36 32.01 -27.05
C ASP A 138 -16.38 31.58 -28.53
N PHE A 139 -17.39 32.04 -29.28
CA PHE A 139 -17.49 31.87 -30.73
C PHE A 139 -17.67 33.22 -31.43
N TYR A 140 -17.24 33.30 -32.69
CA TYR A 140 -17.52 34.44 -33.55
C TYR A 140 -17.90 34.00 -34.96
N GLU A 141 -18.76 34.77 -35.61
CA GLU A 141 -19.17 34.57 -37.00
C GLU A 141 -19.26 35.92 -37.72
N ALA A 142 -18.75 35.96 -38.96
CA ALA A 142 -18.79 37.15 -39.81
C ALA A 142 -19.40 36.78 -41.18
N LEU A 143 -20.50 37.46 -41.55
CA LEU A 143 -21.30 37.17 -42.74
C LEU A 143 -21.55 38.44 -43.53
N LEU A 144 -21.44 38.36 -44.87
CA LEU A 144 -21.87 39.45 -45.77
C LEU A 144 -23.37 39.34 -46.02
N THR A 145 -24.07 40.45 -45.84
CA THR A 145 -25.51 40.60 -46.11
C THR A 145 -25.72 41.68 -47.19
N PRO A 146 -26.89 41.73 -47.85
CA PRO A 146 -27.19 42.77 -48.84
C PRO A 146 -27.06 44.21 -48.31
N ASP A 147 -27.21 44.39 -46.99
CA ASP A 147 -27.19 45.68 -46.31
C ASP A 147 -25.84 46.00 -45.62
N GLY A 148 -24.87 45.09 -45.68
CA GLY A 148 -23.53 45.26 -45.08
C GLY A 148 -23.01 44.01 -44.38
N LEU A 149 -22.10 44.21 -43.41
CA LEU A 149 -21.46 43.13 -42.67
C LEU A 149 -22.19 42.84 -41.35
N LEU A 150 -22.51 41.56 -41.10
CA LEU A 150 -22.99 41.07 -39.81
C LEU A 150 -21.84 40.38 -39.06
N LEU A 151 -21.60 40.78 -37.82
CA LEU A 151 -20.65 40.14 -36.91
C LEU A 151 -21.40 39.68 -35.65
N ALA A 152 -21.32 38.39 -35.33
CA ALA A 152 -21.85 37.80 -34.11
C ALA A 152 -20.70 37.29 -33.24
N VAL A 153 -20.78 37.54 -31.93
CA VAL A 153 -19.87 36.98 -30.92
C VAL A 153 -20.72 36.50 -29.75
N GLY A 154 -20.47 35.30 -29.24
CA GLY A 154 -21.20 34.75 -28.11
C GLY A 154 -20.30 33.93 -27.20
N ASP A 155 -20.67 33.83 -25.93
CA ASP A 155 -20.02 33.00 -24.91
C ASP A 155 -20.99 31.90 -24.49
N VAL A 156 -20.61 30.64 -24.68
CA VAL A 156 -21.38 29.46 -24.29
C VAL A 156 -20.97 29.03 -22.89
N VAL A 157 -21.93 29.08 -21.95
CA VAL A 157 -21.73 28.59 -20.59
C VAL A 157 -21.54 27.07 -20.60
N GLY A 158 -20.33 26.62 -20.28
CA GLY A 158 -20.01 25.21 -20.07
C GLY A 158 -18.77 24.75 -20.85
N HIS A 159 -18.05 23.79 -20.27
CA HIS A 159 -16.75 23.30 -20.77
C HIS A 159 -16.85 21.82 -21.18
N SER A 160 -17.84 21.48 -22.01
CA SER A 160 -18.17 20.09 -22.36
C SER A 160 -18.48 19.87 -23.84
N LEU A 161 -18.53 18.60 -24.25
CA LEU A 161 -18.99 18.18 -25.57
C LEU A 161 -20.36 18.77 -25.94
N GLN A 162 -21.26 18.90 -24.96
CA GLN A 162 -22.58 19.48 -25.17
C GLN A 162 -22.52 20.98 -25.52
N ALA A 163 -21.60 21.74 -24.91
CA ALA A 163 -21.39 23.15 -25.26
C ALA A 163 -20.89 23.31 -26.70
N ALA A 164 -19.96 22.44 -27.13
CA ALA A 164 -19.49 22.42 -28.53
C ALA A 164 -20.62 22.04 -29.52
N LEU A 165 -21.52 21.13 -29.16
CA LEU A 165 -22.67 20.78 -30.00
C LEU A 165 -23.66 21.94 -30.14
N VAL A 166 -23.95 22.66 -29.04
CA VAL A 166 -24.83 23.85 -29.07
C VAL A 166 -24.23 24.97 -29.94
N MET A 167 -22.91 25.18 -29.89
CA MET A 167 -22.20 26.10 -30.80
C MET A 167 -22.42 25.72 -32.27
N GLY A 168 -22.42 24.41 -32.58
CA GLY A 168 -22.70 23.91 -33.93
C GLY A 168 -24.14 24.11 -34.39
N GLU A 169 -25.11 23.97 -33.50
CA GLU A 169 -26.52 24.22 -33.80
C GLU A 169 -26.80 25.70 -34.07
N LEU A 170 -26.25 26.60 -33.26
CA LEU A 170 -26.41 28.06 -33.44
C LEU A 170 -25.88 28.58 -34.77
N ARG A 171 -24.89 27.90 -35.37
CA ARG A 171 -24.34 28.25 -36.68
C ARG A 171 -25.19 27.79 -37.86
N HIS A 172 -25.98 26.73 -37.69
CA HIS A 172 -26.78 26.15 -38.77
C HIS A 172 -28.28 26.50 -38.68
N ALA A 173 -28.67 27.27 -37.67
CA ALA A 173 -30.03 27.79 -37.48
C ALA A 173 -30.24 29.09 -38.28
#